data_AF-W1XDR0-F1
#
_entry.id   AF-W1XDR0-F1
#
_cell.length_a   1.000
_cell.length_b   1.000
_cell.length_c   1.000
_cell.angle_alpha   90.00
_cell.angle_beta   90.00
_cell.angle_gamma   90.00
#
_symmetry.space_group_name_H-M   'P 1'
#
loop_
_entity.id
_entity.type
_entity.pdbx_description
1 polymer ?
#
loop_
_entity_poly.entity_id
_entity_poly.type
_entity_poly.pdbx_seq_one_letter_code
_entity_poly.pdbx_strand_id
1 'polypeptide(L)'
;MAEVTQLKRYDARPINWGKWFLIGIGMLVSAFILLVPMIYIFVQAFSKGLMPVLQNLADPDMLHAIWLTVMIALIAVPVNLGFGILLAWLVTRFNFPGRQLLLTLLDIPFAVSPVVA
;
A
#
# COMPACT_ATOMS: atom_id res chain seq x y z
N MET A 1 -40.31 -41.42 15.16
CA MET A 1 -40.63 -40.27 16.02
C MET A 1 -39.33 -39.57 16.36
N ALA A 2 -39.26 -38.31 15.96
CA ALA A 2 -38.22 -37.28 16.14
C ALA A 2 -36.93 -37.61 16.91
N GLU A 3 -35.84 -37.89 16.18
CA GLU A 3 -34.51 -37.46 16.61
C GLU A 3 -34.38 -35.96 16.28
N VAL A 4 -34.77 -35.17 17.27
CA VAL A 4 -34.69 -33.72 17.25
C VAL A 4 -33.21 -33.32 17.22
N THR A 5 -32.79 -32.82 16.07
CA THR A 5 -31.97 -31.61 15.95
C THR A 5 -30.86 -31.47 17.00
N GLN A 6 -29.73 -32.14 16.77
CA GLN A 6 -28.44 -31.77 17.34
C GLN A 6 -28.05 -30.38 16.80
N LEU A 7 -28.61 -29.33 17.42
CA LEU A 7 -28.19 -27.95 17.22
C LEU A 7 -26.74 -27.86 17.69
N LYS A 8 -25.83 -27.90 16.71
CA LYS A 8 -24.42 -27.54 16.84
C LYS A 8 -24.35 -26.18 17.52
N ARG A 9 -24.19 -26.17 18.85
CA ARG A 9 -23.92 -24.96 19.63
C ARG A 9 -22.66 -24.35 19.04
N TYR A 10 -22.82 -23.23 18.35
CA TYR A 10 -21.72 -22.34 18.07
C TYR A 10 -21.28 -21.78 19.42
N ASP A 11 -20.32 -22.44 20.05
CA ASP A 11 -19.62 -21.87 21.19
C ASP A 11 -19.00 -20.54 20.72
N ALA A 12 -19.56 -19.43 21.18
CA ALA A 12 -19.01 -18.12 20.95
C ALA A 12 -17.60 -18.11 21.55
N ARG A 13 -16.59 -18.07 20.67
CA ARG A 13 -15.19 -18.09 21.06
C ARG A 13 -14.95 -16.97 22.09
N PRO A 14 -14.40 -17.26 23.29
CA PRO A 14 -14.13 -16.23 24.27
C PRO A 14 -13.20 -15.18 23.67
N ILE A 15 -13.51 -13.91 23.94
CA ILE A 15 -12.71 -12.77 23.46
C ILE A 15 -11.31 -12.94 24.04
N ASN A 16 -10.35 -13.30 23.20
CA ASN A 16 -8.96 -13.44 23.58
C ASN A 16 -8.36 -12.04 23.78
N TRP A 17 -8.51 -11.49 24.98
CA TRP A 17 -7.93 -10.22 25.40
C TRP A 17 -6.43 -10.11 25.07
N GLY A 18 -5.68 -11.21 25.20
CA GLY A 18 -4.26 -11.25 24.83
C GLY A 18 -4.01 -10.98 23.34
N LYS A 19 -4.90 -11.42 22.43
CA LYS A 19 -4.76 -11.13 21.00
C LYS A 19 -4.96 -9.65 20.72
N TRP A 20 -5.98 -9.04 21.32
CA TRP A 20 -6.24 -7.61 21.17
C TRP A 20 -5.13 -6.75 21.77
N PHE A 21 -4.54 -7.18 22.89
CA PHE A 21 -3.40 -6.50 23.49
C PHE A 21 -2.16 -6.55 22.58
N LEU A 22 -1.82 -7.71 22.02
CA LEU A 22 -0.69 -7.86 21.08
C LEU A 22 -0.91 -7.05 19.80
N ILE A 23 -2.13 -7.05 19.25
CA ILE A 23 -2.50 -6.22 18.10
C ILE A 23 -2.41 -4.74 18.45
N GLY A 24 -2.88 -4.35 19.63
CA GLY A 24 -2.83 -2.97 20.11
C GLY A 24 -1.41 -2.46 20.26
N ILE A 25 -0.51 -3.26 20.85
CA ILE A 25 0.92 -2.92 20.94
C ILE A 25 1.54 -2.81 19.54
N GLY A 26 1.32 -3.80 18.67
CA GLY A 26 1.88 -3.77 17.31
C GLY A 26 1.41 -2.55 16.52
N MET A 27 0.11 -2.22 16.60
CA MET A 27 -0.45 -1.03 15.97
C MET A 27 0.11 0.25 16.56
N LEU A 28 0.26 0.33 17.89
CA LEU A 28 0.82 1.50 18.57
C LEU A 28 2.27 1.74 18.16
N VAL A 29 3.10 0.70 18.15
CA VAL A 29 4.51 0.79 17.75
C VAL A 29 4.63 1.22 16.28
N SER A 30 3.92 0.56 15.36
CA SER A 30 3.92 0.94 13.94
C SER A 30 3.44 2.36 13.71
N ALA A 31 2.35 2.76 14.39
CA ALA A 31 1.84 4.13 14.32
C ALA A 31 2.87 5.13 14.85
N PHE A 32 3.54 4.83 15.95
CA PHE A 32 4.55 5.74 16.51
C PHE A 32 5.73 5.93 15.55
N ILE A 33 6.25 4.83 14.99
CA ILE A 33 7.38 4.86 14.04
C ILE A 33 7.03 5.65 12.77
N LEU A 34 5.80 5.53 12.27
CA LEU A 34 5.37 6.23 11.05
C LEU A 34 4.94 7.67 11.29
N LEU A 35 4.12 7.90 12.32
CA LEU A 35 3.48 9.20 12.55
C LEU A 35 4.43 10.23 13.15
N VAL A 36 5.34 9.83 14.05
CA VAL A 36 6.27 10.79 14.68
C VAL A 36 7.13 11.54 13.66
N PRO A 37 7.86 10.89 12.73
CA PRO A 37 8.66 11.61 11.73
C PRO A 37 7.77 12.37 10.74
N MET A 38 6.60 11.83 10.39
CA MET A 38 5.64 12.51 9.52
C MET A 38 5.18 13.84 10.14
N ILE A 39 4.73 13.81 11.40
CA ILE A 39 4.32 15.01 12.13
C ILE A 39 5.48 15.99 12.25
N TYR A 40 6.68 15.49 12.53
CA TYR A 40 7.88 16.33 12.62
C TYR A 40 8.15 17.09 11.31
N ILE A 41 8.04 16.43 10.15
CA ILE A 41 8.19 17.06 8.83
C ILE A 41 7.15 18.18 8.66
N PHE A 42 5.88 17.93 9.02
CA PHE A 42 4.84 18.95 8.92
C PHE A 42 5.08 20.14 9.86
N VAL A 43 5.39 19.88 11.13
CA VAL A 43 5.71 20.95 12.10
C VAL A 43 6.89 21.78 11.61
N GLN A 44 7.93 21.14 11.09
CA GLN A 44 9.09 21.83 10.53
C GLN A 44 8.74 22.63 9.28
N ALA A 45 7.90 22.10 8.39
CA ALA A 45 7.46 22.79 7.18
C ALA A 45 6.67 24.08 7.50
N PHE A 46 5.85 24.05 8.56
CA PHE A 46 5.06 25.20 9.01
C PHE A 46 5.77 26.10 10.04
N SER A 47 6.96 25.71 10.51
CA SER A 47 7.70 26.43 11.56
C SER A 47 8.05 27.88 11.20
N LYS A 48 8.23 28.17 9.91
CA LYS A 48 8.52 29.52 9.38
C LYS A 48 7.25 30.33 9.04
N GLY A 49 6.07 29.82 9.40
CA GLY A 49 4.77 30.42 9.08
C GLY A 49 4.18 29.91 7.76
N LEU A 50 2.95 30.34 7.45
CA LEU A 50 2.23 29.92 6.24
C LEU A 50 2.72 30.64 4.98
N MET A 51 3.21 31.88 5.10
CA MET A 51 3.61 32.69 3.94
C MET A 51 4.75 32.04 3.12
N PRO A 52 5.83 31.52 3.73
CA PRO A 52 6.86 30.80 2.97
C PRO A 52 6.34 29.52 2.30
N VAL A 53 5.37 28.83 2.90
CA VAL A 53 4.77 27.62 2.30
C VAL A 53 3.99 28.00 1.05
N LEU A 54 3.17 29.05 1.10
CA LEU A 54 2.45 29.57 -0.06
C LEU A 54 3.39 30.11 -1.15
N GLN A 55 4.49 30.76 -0.77
CA GLN A 55 5.50 31.23 -1.72
C GLN A 55 6.19 30.08 -2.44
N ASN A 56 6.59 29.02 -1.73
CA ASN A 56 7.16 27.82 -2.35
C ASN A 56 6.12 27.12 -3.26
N LEU A 57 4.86 27.06 -2.85
CA LEU A 57 3.79 26.47 -3.67
C LEU A 57 3.52 27.26 -4.96
N ALA A 58 3.70 28.57 -4.94
CA ALA A 58 3.57 29.44 -6.10
C ALA A 58 4.86 29.51 -6.94
N ASP A 59 5.93 28.84 -6.50
CA ASP A 59 7.18 28.78 -7.24
C ASP A 59 6.96 28.00 -8.56
N PRO A 60 7.36 28.57 -9.71
CA PRO A 60 7.22 27.92 -11.00
C PRO A 60 7.86 26.53 -11.04
N ASP A 61 9.01 26.32 -10.37
CA ASP A 61 9.71 25.04 -10.37
C ASP A 61 8.92 23.98 -9.60
N MET A 62 8.31 24.37 -8.45
CA MET A 62 7.46 23.47 -7.67
C MET A 62 6.20 23.08 -8.45
N LEU A 63 5.56 24.05 -9.12
CA LEU A 63 4.38 23.79 -9.95
C LEU A 63 4.69 22.89 -11.14
N HIS A 64 5.82 23.11 -11.81
CA HIS A 64 6.28 22.24 -12.90
C HIS A 64 6.56 20.81 -12.42
N ALA A 65 7.20 20.65 -11.25
CA ALA A 65 7.44 19.33 -10.67
C ALA A 65 6.15 18.58 -10.31
N ILE A 66 5.15 19.29 -9.76
CA ILE A 66 3.83 18.72 -9.47
C ILE A 66 3.15 18.30 -10.77
N TRP A 67 3.14 19.16 -11.80
CA TRP A 67 2.50 18.86 -13.07
C TRP A 67 3.14 17.67 -13.79
N LEU A 68 4.48 17.60 -13.79
CA LEU A 68 5.23 16.47 -14.34
C LEU A 68 4.85 15.16 -13.64
N THR A 69 4.79 15.18 -12.31
CA THR A 69 4.40 14.00 -11.51
C THR A 69 2.97 13.55 -11.83
N VAL A 70 2.03 14.48 -11.90
CA VAL A 70 0.63 14.20 -12.24
C VAL A 70 0.51 13.65 -13.66
N MET A 71 1.20 14.24 -14.63
CA MET A 71 1.20 13.79 -16.01
C MET A 71 1.76 12.37 -16.15
N ILE A 72 2.88 12.08 -15.48
CA ILE A 72 3.46 10.73 -15.44
C ILE A 72 2.47 9.75 -14.82
N ALA A 73 1.87 10.08 -13.68
CA ALA A 73 0.89 9.22 -13.03
C ALA A 73 -0.35 8.95 -13.91
N LEU A 74 -0.85 9.98 -14.61
CA LEU A 74 -2.01 9.88 -15.50
C LEU A 74 -1.76 8.90 -16.66
N ILE A 75 -0.51 8.79 -17.14
CA ILE A 75 -0.14 7.89 -18.22
C ILE A 75 0.25 6.50 -17.68
N ALA A 76 1.12 6.47 -16.68
CA ALA A 76 1.69 5.23 -16.15
C ALA A 76 0.63 4.35 -15.46
N VAL A 77 -0.31 4.94 -14.73
CA VAL A 77 -1.32 4.17 -13.99
C VAL A 77 -2.26 3.40 -14.93
N PRO A 78 -2.90 4.00 -15.94
CA PRO A 78 -3.74 3.25 -16.89
C PRO A 78 -2.96 2.21 -17.69
N VAL A 79 -1.72 2.54 -18.08
CA VAL A 79 -0.86 1.61 -18.81
C VAL A 79 -0.54 0.39 -17.93
N ASN A 80 -0.08 0.61 -16.69
CA ASN A 80 0.20 -0.47 -15.74
C ASN A 80 -1.04 -1.27 -15.40
N LEU A 81 -2.20 -0.63 -15.30
CA LEU A 81 -3.48 -1.30 -15.06
C LEU A 81 -3.83 -2.22 -16.24
N GLY A 82 -3.75 -1.73 -17.47
CA GLY A 82 -4.05 -2.52 -18.67
C GLY A 82 -3.14 -3.73 -18.81
N PHE A 83 -1.82 -3.52 -18.77
CA PHE A 83 -0.84 -4.62 -18.84
C PHE A 83 -0.95 -5.57 -17.64
N GLY A 84 -1.13 -5.04 -16.43
CA GLY A 84 -1.27 -5.82 -15.21
C GLY A 84 -2.49 -6.74 -15.25
N ILE A 85 -3.64 -6.25 -15.71
CA ILE A 85 -4.85 -7.06 -15.87
C ILE A 85 -4.64 -8.14 -16.93
N LEU A 86 -4.05 -7.80 -18.07
CA LEU A 86 -3.78 -8.77 -19.14
C LEU A 86 -2.85 -9.90 -18.67
N LEU A 87 -1.77 -9.55 -17.96
CA LEU A 87 -0.83 -10.50 -17.37
C LEU A 87 -1.49 -11.37 -16.30
N ALA A 88 -2.25 -10.77 -15.38
CA ALA A 88 -2.97 -11.49 -14.34
C ALA A 88 -3.99 -12.47 -14.96
N TRP A 89 -4.71 -12.05 -15.99
CA TRP A 89 -5.66 -12.91 -16.71
C TRP A 89 -4.95 -14.07 -17.42
N LEU A 90 -3.83 -13.79 -18.08
CA LEU A 90 -3.01 -14.80 -18.75
C LEU A 90 -2.54 -15.90 -17.77
N VAL A 91 -2.00 -15.50 -16.62
CA VAL A 91 -1.41 -16.42 -15.63
C VAL A 91 -2.47 -17.19 -14.83
N THR A 92 -3.65 -16.62 -14.62
CA THR A 92 -4.73 -17.28 -13.86
C THR A 92 -5.58 -18.21 -14.73
N ARG A 93 -5.78 -17.88 -16.02
CA ARG A 93 -6.67 -18.65 -16.89
C ARG A 93 -5.96 -19.71 -17.73
N PHE A 94 -4.68 -19.52 -18.07
CA PHE A 94 -3.95 -20.41 -18.97
C PHE A 94 -2.80 -21.14 -18.27
N ASN A 95 -2.64 -22.43 -18.57
CA ASN A 95 -1.51 -23.25 -18.12
C ASN A 95 -0.61 -23.55 -19.33
N PHE A 96 0.54 -22.87 -19.42
CA PHE A 96 1.50 -23.03 -20.51
C PHE A 96 2.91 -23.36 -19.96
N PRO A 97 3.72 -24.13 -20.71
CA PRO A 97 5.12 -24.39 -20.33
C PRO A 97 5.92 -23.09 -20.42
N GLY A 98 6.34 -22.53 -19.27
CA GLY A 98 7.00 -21.22 -19.17
C GLY A 98 6.31 -20.22 -18.24
N ARG A 99 5.12 -20.56 -17.71
CA ARG A 99 4.37 -19.73 -16.76
C ARG A 99 5.17 -19.33 -15.51
N GLN A 100 5.98 -20.25 -14.98
CA GLN A 100 6.82 -19.99 -13.81
C GLN A 100 7.91 -18.95 -14.08
N LEU A 101 8.54 -18.99 -15.26
CA LEU A 101 9.52 -17.99 -15.69
C LEU A 101 8.88 -16.60 -15.77
N LEU A 102 7.67 -16.52 -16.32
CA LEU A 102 6.92 -15.26 -16.42
C LEU A 102 6.63 -14.69 -15.03
N LEU A 103 6.15 -15.50 -14.10
CA LEU A 103 5.94 -15.09 -12.70
C LEU A 103 7.24 -14.57 -12.05
N THR A 104 8.36 -15.27 -12.23
CA THR A 104 9.64 -14.80 -11.68
C THR A 104 10.08 -13.47 -12.28
N LEU A 105 9.88 -13.25 -13.58
CA LEU A 105 10.20 -11.96 -14.23
C LEU A 105 9.37 -10.80 -13.66
N LEU A 106 8.13 -11.06 -13.24
CA LEU A 106 7.27 -10.06 -12.60
C LEU A 106 7.76 -9.69 -11.19
N ASP A 107 8.37 -10.63 -10.48
CA ASP A 107 8.84 -10.42 -9.10
C ASP A 107 10.25 -9.82 -9.01
N ILE A 108 11.10 -10.03 -10.02
CA ILE A 108 12.46 -9.47 -10.11
C ILE A 108 12.55 -7.96 -9.83
N PRO A 109 11.73 -7.07 -10.42
CA PRO A 109 11.85 -5.64 -10.15
C PRO A 109 11.68 -5.28 -8.66
N PHE A 110 10.94 -6.07 -7.88
CA PHE A 110 10.82 -5.87 -6.43
C PHE A 110 12.05 -6.36 -5.65
N ALA A 111 12.85 -7.24 -6.25
CA ALA A 111 14.10 -7.73 -5.67
C ALA A 111 15.31 -6.82 -6.00
N VAL A 112 15.21 -5.99 -7.04
CA VAL A 112 16.26 -5.04 -7.41
C VAL A 112 16.19 -3.80 -6.53
N SER A 113 17.28 -3.51 -5.80
CA SER A 113 17.39 -2.30 -5.00
C SER A 113 17.42 -1.05 -5.91
N PRO A 114 16.59 -0.03 -5.65
CA PRO A 114 16.58 1.21 -6.43
C PRO A 114 17.93 1.96 -6.44
N VAL A 115 18.81 1.68 -5.47
CA VAL A 115 20.11 2.36 -5.33
C VAL A 115 21.11 2.00 -6.45
N VAL A 116 20.83 0.95 -7.23
CA VAL A 116 21.72 0.46 -8.31
C VAL A 116 21.29 0.96 -9.70
N ALA A 117 20.16 1.69 -9.81
CA ALA A 117 19.62 2.21 -11.07
C ALA A 117 20.04 3.65 -11.37
#